data_AF-A0A7S0THK0-F1
#
_entry.id   AF-A0A7S0THK0-F1
#
_cell.length_a   1.000
_cell.length_b   1.000
_cell.length_c   1.000
_cell.angle_alpha   90.00
_cell.angle_beta   90.00
_cell.angle_gamma   90.00
#
_symmetry.space_group_name_H-M   'P 1'
#
loop_
_entity.id
_entity.type
_entity.pdbx_description
1 polymer ?
#
loop_
_entity_poly.entity_id
_entity_poly.type
_entity_poly.pdbx_seq_one_letter_code
_entity_poly.pdbx_strand_id
1 'polypeptide(L)'
;MAILVVDRTKYVPAGTDTIIRFNMTNPWVPIPPSILTIKSTCVGGPPGGQGSALGSCYICDVNNCENPKRYDFPVQYMEQDCGRLCTNEQAFLAIPDVNVTLTSGSIGESSTVNNAQNTLFLTLTPSYMLPQGSRIIISDLYPLERSGPVCVGGRDAHLFRCSGCPATPGGVENSAYYELSSGELTLTVRNGTVVPLGTTLEFTVGWVNPPTISRTNCIERNVLLCPPLLLPTIRFIFSPTSFVLGETRPLPGNVLGGGTTEAFSAITSRVYEHNTLPGKSNIVTFELVPNIKLLPGTTITLSGLVGFDAATPGTDQVPLSTTVGSDGACFRYASTHALGKWDPAANTLTLTIAPGCSLNPSNVTRVAVNVKNPPTAQTPRTITAAASFEKCTACVPACGCGLAAGPAYTLAAQALVGTVLSAAGTPSWTLLEASESTAVPGQSNLVTLRVRASAVLLPGTSVTVAGLNNTLSDMPVEHRNLTITTSPGGGSWVVVAPFERAGAAFTLTLPTGVYVGAGATLSITMPVVNGVAQQPSQSLQVSAVAKIEIVPGGLVTETVSVGVQGSTGSVLTFSDPPRLLRKSITEMTRVGGAYNILTVRMTPNFEIDGST
;
A
#
# COMPACT_ATOMS: atom_id res chain seq x y z
N MET A 1 -65.77 -17.88 -9.11
CA MET A 1 -65.07 -17.00 -10.08
C MET A 1 -64.51 -15.84 -9.28
N ALA A 2 -63.22 -15.90 -8.91
CA ALA A 2 -62.57 -14.83 -8.16
C ALA A 2 -62.00 -13.82 -9.16
N ILE A 3 -62.29 -12.55 -8.91
CA ILE A 3 -62.09 -11.47 -9.86
C ILE A 3 -61.09 -10.54 -9.20
N LEU A 4 -59.85 -10.61 -9.66
CA LEU A 4 -58.80 -9.74 -9.16
C LEU A 4 -58.95 -8.37 -9.84
N VAL A 5 -59.35 -7.36 -9.07
CA VAL A 5 -59.15 -5.96 -9.44
C VAL A 5 -57.87 -5.52 -8.76
N VAL A 6 -56.84 -5.23 -9.54
CA VAL A 6 -55.59 -4.66 -9.03
C VAL A 6 -55.88 -3.21 -8.67
N ASP A 7 -55.73 -2.85 -7.40
CA ASP A 7 -55.88 -1.49 -6.94
C ASP A 7 -54.76 -0.59 -7.53
N ARG A 8 -55.13 0.64 -7.90
CA ARG A 8 -54.55 1.53 -8.92
C ARG A 8 -53.15 2.11 -8.65
N THR A 9 -52.31 1.48 -7.81
CA THR A 9 -51.09 2.16 -7.34
C THR A 9 -49.81 1.31 -7.31
N LYS A 10 -49.76 0.12 -7.93
CA LYS A 10 -48.54 -0.71 -7.86
C LYS A 10 -47.97 -1.13 -9.22
N TYR A 11 -46.84 -0.51 -9.54
CA TYR A 11 -45.89 -0.81 -10.61
C TYR A 11 -45.17 -2.14 -10.36
N VAL A 12 -45.16 -3.04 -11.35
CA VAL A 12 -44.40 -4.31 -11.31
C VAL A 12 -43.30 -4.27 -12.36
N PRO A 13 -42.02 -4.07 -11.96
CA PRO A 13 -40.90 -4.04 -12.91
C PRO A 13 -40.62 -5.43 -13.49
N ALA A 14 -40.19 -5.46 -14.75
CA ALA A 14 -39.77 -6.68 -15.44
C ALA A 14 -38.70 -7.45 -14.63
N GLY A 15 -38.78 -8.79 -14.63
CA GLY A 15 -37.80 -9.66 -13.99
C GLY A 15 -37.91 -9.77 -12.45
N THR A 16 -38.81 -9.03 -11.80
CA THR A 16 -39.01 -9.13 -10.34
C THR A 16 -40.10 -10.14 -9.96
N ASP A 17 -39.89 -10.85 -8.85
CA ASP A 17 -40.90 -11.74 -8.29
C ASP A 17 -42.03 -10.95 -7.64
N THR A 18 -43.22 -11.01 -8.23
CA THR A 18 -44.41 -10.45 -7.59
C THR A 18 -45.19 -11.54 -6.90
N ILE A 19 -45.43 -11.36 -5.61
CA ILE A 19 -46.22 -12.25 -4.78
C ILE A 19 -47.58 -11.59 -4.54
N ILE A 20 -48.64 -12.17 -5.10
CA ILE A 20 -50.02 -11.78 -4.82
C ILE A 20 -50.60 -12.82 -3.88
N ARG A 21 -51.06 -12.37 -2.70
CA ARG A 21 -51.71 -13.21 -1.69
C ARG A 21 -53.19 -12.84 -1.62
N PHE A 22 -54.06 -13.83 -1.64
CA PHE A 22 -55.47 -13.64 -1.34
C PHE A 22 -55.99 -14.79 -0.49
N ASN A 23 -56.95 -14.46 0.38
CA ASN A 23 -57.57 -15.40 1.30
C ASN A 23 -58.86 -15.95 0.67
N MET A 24 -59.00 -17.27 0.64
CA MET A 24 -60.22 -17.96 0.20
C MET A 24 -60.57 -19.06 1.17
N THR A 25 -61.85 -19.28 1.47
CA THR A 25 -62.28 -20.42 2.29
C THR A 25 -62.29 -21.69 1.43
N ASN A 26 -61.59 -22.74 1.87
CA ASN A 26 -61.48 -23.97 1.09
C ASN A 26 -62.81 -24.73 1.10
N PRO A 27 -63.44 -25.04 -0.05
CA PRO A 27 -64.66 -25.84 -0.06
C PRO A 27 -64.39 -27.23 0.56
N TRP A 28 -65.42 -27.80 1.18
CA TRP A 28 -65.34 -29.09 1.90
C TRP A 28 -65.13 -30.32 0.99
N VAL A 29 -64.91 -30.12 -0.31
CA VAL A 29 -64.76 -31.17 -1.31
C VAL A 29 -63.43 -30.93 -2.05
N PRO A 30 -62.56 -31.95 -2.23
CA PRO A 30 -61.30 -31.79 -2.95
C PRO A 30 -61.51 -31.24 -4.36
N ILE A 31 -60.86 -30.12 -4.69
CA ILE A 31 -60.92 -29.56 -6.04
C ILE A 31 -59.97 -30.40 -6.93
N PRO A 32 -60.45 -31.04 -8.01
CA PRO A 32 -59.58 -31.74 -8.93
C PRO A 32 -58.54 -30.77 -9.54
N PRO A 33 -57.29 -31.19 -9.82
CA PRO A 33 -56.18 -30.33 -10.24
C PRO A 33 -56.31 -29.74 -11.66
N SER A 34 -57.53 -29.57 -12.18
CA SER A 34 -57.78 -29.08 -13.52
C SER A 34 -58.83 -27.97 -13.48
N ILE A 35 -58.41 -26.80 -13.97
CA ILE A 35 -59.22 -25.62 -14.34
C ILE A 35 -59.49 -24.66 -13.17
N LEU A 36 -58.52 -23.77 -12.93
CA LEU A 36 -58.78 -22.43 -12.41
C LEU A 36 -58.63 -21.45 -13.58
N THR A 37 -59.73 -21.14 -14.29
CA THR A 37 -59.76 -20.08 -15.30
C THR A 37 -60.17 -18.78 -14.62
N ILE A 38 -59.29 -17.77 -14.63
CA ILE A 38 -59.55 -16.44 -14.07
C ILE A 38 -60.34 -15.62 -15.10
N LYS A 39 -61.48 -15.04 -14.70
CA LYS A 39 -62.28 -14.04 -15.47
C LYS A 39 -62.95 -13.08 -14.47
N SER A 40 -63.10 -11.80 -14.82
CA SER A 40 -63.46 -10.66 -13.94
C SER A 40 -64.87 -10.02 -14.16
N THR A 41 -65.56 -9.62 -13.09
CA THR A 41 -66.82 -8.85 -12.92
C THR A 41 -67.03 -8.39 -11.45
N CYS A 42 -67.79 -7.30 -11.22
CA CYS A 42 -67.84 -6.54 -9.95
C CYS A 42 -69.22 -6.49 -9.25
N VAL A 43 -69.16 -6.11 -7.95
CA VAL A 43 -70.14 -5.35 -7.10
C VAL A 43 -71.07 -6.12 -6.13
N GLY A 44 -71.01 -5.73 -4.83
CA GLY A 44 -72.21 -5.48 -3.98
C GLY A 44 -72.29 -6.07 -2.55
N GLY A 45 -71.80 -5.35 -1.54
CA GLY A 45 -72.40 -5.12 -0.19
C GLY A 45 -72.66 -6.27 0.85
N PRO A 46 -72.83 -5.95 2.17
CA PRO A 46 -72.48 -6.79 3.37
C PRO A 46 -73.74 -7.23 4.22
N PRO A 47 -73.74 -7.69 5.52
CA PRO A 47 -72.67 -7.78 6.58
C PRO A 47 -72.69 -8.97 7.62
N GLY A 48 -71.63 -9.02 8.48
CA GLY A 48 -71.60 -9.57 9.88
C GLY A 48 -70.98 -10.98 10.07
N GLY A 49 -70.23 -11.37 11.12
CA GLY A 49 -69.69 -10.79 12.37
C GLY A 49 -68.71 -11.82 13.03
N GLN A 50 -67.59 -11.37 13.64
CA GLN A 50 -67.17 -11.43 15.07
C GLN A 50 -66.70 -12.76 15.74
N GLY A 51 -65.54 -12.67 16.45
CA GLY A 51 -65.09 -13.43 17.65
C GLY A 51 -63.81 -14.31 17.49
N SER A 52 -62.58 -13.97 17.94
CA SER A 52 -61.93 -13.93 19.30
C SER A 52 -61.72 -15.34 19.96
N ALA A 53 -60.65 -15.77 20.67
CA ALA A 53 -59.36 -15.26 21.24
C ALA A 53 -58.42 -16.47 21.61
N LEU A 54 -57.07 -16.39 21.44
CA LEU A 54 -55.93 -16.30 22.42
C LEU A 54 -55.47 -17.51 23.29
N GLY A 55 -54.14 -17.72 23.38
CA GLY A 55 -53.40 -18.37 24.51
C GLY A 55 -51.99 -18.96 24.21
N SER A 56 -50.96 -18.62 25.02
CA SER A 56 -49.50 -18.96 24.92
C SER A 56 -48.95 -19.66 26.20
N CYS A 57 -47.72 -20.25 26.19
CA CYS A 57 -47.07 -21.04 27.30
C CYS A 57 -45.71 -20.49 27.86
N TYR A 58 -45.30 -20.97 29.06
CA TYR A 58 -43.97 -20.86 29.74
C TYR A 58 -43.41 -22.25 30.18
N ILE A 59 -42.13 -22.32 30.64
CA ILE A 59 -41.30 -23.51 31.01
C ILE A 59 -40.89 -23.52 32.51
N CYS A 60 -40.70 -24.71 33.12
CA CYS A 60 -39.82 -24.98 34.29
C CYS A 60 -39.06 -26.34 34.19
N ASP A 61 -37.95 -26.47 34.91
CA ASP A 61 -37.05 -27.64 35.07
C ASP A 61 -36.99 -28.11 36.55
N VAL A 62 -36.75 -29.40 36.81
CA VAL A 62 -36.66 -30.02 38.15
C VAL A 62 -35.60 -31.14 38.21
N ASN A 63 -34.74 -31.01 39.22
CA ASN A 63 -34.05 -32.07 39.99
C ASN A 63 -32.61 -32.51 39.64
N ASN A 64 -31.72 -31.92 40.45
CA ASN A 64 -30.68 -32.54 41.29
C ASN A 64 -29.20 -32.52 40.84
N CYS A 65 -28.46 -31.78 41.66
CA CYS A 65 -27.03 -31.70 41.85
C CYS A 65 -26.43 -32.98 42.44
N GLU A 66 -25.17 -33.29 42.08
CA GLU A 66 -24.12 -33.69 43.03
C GLU A 66 -22.71 -33.62 42.40
N ASN A 67 -21.78 -32.94 43.12
CA ASN A 67 -20.32 -32.85 43.00
C ASN A 67 -19.62 -32.04 41.86
N PRO A 68 -19.10 -30.84 42.17
CA PRO A 68 -17.99 -30.23 41.43
C PRO A 68 -16.63 -30.49 42.13
N LYS A 69 -15.68 -31.09 41.39
CA LYS A 69 -14.28 -31.23 41.80
C LYS A 69 -13.54 -29.88 41.74
N ARG A 70 -12.77 -29.58 42.79
CA ARG A 70 -11.78 -28.48 42.85
C ARG A 70 -10.60 -28.73 41.93
N TYR A 71 -10.14 -27.67 41.27
CA TYR A 71 -8.78 -27.55 40.74
C TYR A 71 -8.15 -26.28 41.32
N ASP A 72 -7.10 -26.45 42.13
CA ASP A 72 -6.25 -25.38 42.66
C ASP A 72 -5.05 -25.17 41.72
N PHE A 73 -4.75 -23.92 41.37
CA PHE A 73 -3.50 -23.50 40.75
C PHE A 73 -2.67 -22.69 41.77
N PRO A 74 -1.36 -22.96 41.96
CA PRO A 74 -0.54 -22.26 42.94
C PRO A 74 0.03 -20.95 42.37
N VAL A 75 -0.20 -19.85 43.08
CA VAL A 75 0.55 -18.59 42.95
C VAL A 75 1.40 -18.44 44.22
N GLN A 76 2.72 -18.52 44.07
CA GLN A 76 3.68 -18.24 45.15
C GLN A 76 3.99 -16.74 45.17
N TYR A 77 3.69 -16.10 46.31
CA TYR A 77 4.28 -14.82 46.71
C TYR A 77 5.44 -15.10 47.67
N MET A 78 6.64 -14.60 47.33
CA MET A 78 7.76 -14.47 48.26
C MET A 78 7.63 -13.14 48.98
N GLU A 79 7.48 -13.17 50.30
CA GLU A 79 7.63 -11.99 51.16
C GLU A 79 8.96 -12.10 51.90
N GLN A 80 9.78 -11.07 51.75
CA GLN A 80 11.17 -10.99 52.18
C GLN A 80 11.21 -10.31 53.56
N ASP A 81 11.61 -11.06 54.57
CA ASP A 81 11.78 -10.60 55.94
C ASP A 81 13.23 -10.11 56.13
N CYS A 82 13.44 -8.80 56.23
CA CYS A 82 14.75 -8.20 56.47
C CYS A 82 14.80 -7.59 57.87
N GLY A 83 15.15 -8.41 58.85
CA GLY A 83 15.46 -8.00 60.22
C GLY A 83 16.96 -8.02 60.51
N ARG A 84 17.50 -6.83 60.82
CA ARG A 84 18.69 -6.55 61.68
C ARG A 84 20.12 -6.63 61.10
N LEU A 85 20.70 -5.43 61.01
CA LEU A 85 22.08 -4.98 61.33
C LEU A 85 23.19 -6.05 61.48
N CYS A 86 24.14 -6.01 60.53
CA CYS A 86 25.55 -6.31 60.79
C CYS A 86 26.38 -5.06 60.45
N THR A 87 26.79 -4.33 61.49
CA THR A 87 28.03 -3.55 61.46
C THR A 87 29.18 -4.54 61.64
N ASN A 88 30.14 -4.54 60.72
CA ASN A 88 31.58 -4.52 61.01
C ASN A 88 32.37 -4.69 59.70
N GLU A 89 33.30 -3.76 59.51
CA GLU A 89 34.49 -3.93 58.69
C GLU A 89 35.22 -5.23 59.10
N GLN A 90 35.54 -6.09 58.14
CA GLN A 90 36.87 -6.67 57.88
C GLN A 90 36.80 -7.97 57.08
N ALA A 91 37.90 -8.23 56.36
CA ALA A 91 38.28 -9.41 55.59
C ALA A 91 37.74 -9.49 54.14
N PHE A 92 38.45 -8.83 53.22
CA PHE A 92 38.61 -9.41 51.88
C PHE A 92 39.55 -10.60 52.03
N LEU A 93 38.97 -11.80 52.12
CA LEU A 93 39.64 -13.01 51.67
C LEU A 93 40.18 -12.74 50.27
N ALA A 94 41.44 -13.10 50.03
CA ALA A 94 41.91 -13.38 48.68
C ALA A 94 41.05 -14.53 48.13
N ILE A 95 39.96 -14.19 47.46
CA ILE A 95 39.13 -15.15 46.75
C ILE A 95 40.02 -15.68 45.62
N PRO A 96 40.23 -17.00 45.53
CA PRO A 96 41.03 -17.59 44.46
C PRO A 96 40.41 -17.22 43.11
N ASP A 97 41.23 -16.68 42.21
CA ASP A 97 41.03 -16.54 40.76
C ASP A 97 39.56 -16.59 40.31
N VAL A 98 38.82 -15.51 40.56
CA VAL A 98 37.49 -15.34 39.97
C VAL A 98 37.68 -15.16 38.46
N ASN A 99 37.53 -16.26 37.71
CA ASN A 99 37.51 -16.22 36.25
C ASN A 99 36.25 -15.47 35.78
N VAL A 100 36.43 -14.19 35.48
CA VAL A 100 35.41 -13.38 34.81
C VAL A 100 35.31 -13.87 33.37
N THR A 101 34.15 -14.43 33.02
CA THR A 101 33.86 -15.02 31.72
C THR A 101 32.66 -14.35 31.06
N LEU A 102 32.58 -14.45 29.74
CA LEU A 102 31.37 -14.08 29.01
C LEU A 102 30.34 -15.21 29.18
N THR A 103 29.18 -14.95 29.80
CA THR A 103 28.09 -15.93 29.88
C THR A 103 27.41 -16.10 28.53
N SER A 104 27.13 -14.97 27.87
CA SER A 104 26.62 -14.92 26.51
C SER A 104 27.02 -13.63 25.85
N GLY A 105 27.24 -13.64 24.55
CA GLY A 105 27.35 -12.41 23.79
C GLY A 105 27.17 -12.63 22.30
N SER A 106 26.89 -11.53 21.60
CA SER A 106 26.84 -11.49 20.14
C SER A 106 27.25 -10.12 19.62
N ILE A 107 27.72 -10.11 18.38
CA ILE A 107 28.04 -8.89 17.64
C ILE A 107 27.39 -8.95 16.24
N GLY A 108 26.75 -7.87 15.84
CA GLY A 108 26.11 -7.73 14.53
C GLY A 108 26.44 -6.38 13.91
N GLU A 109 26.14 -6.21 12.63
CA GLU A 109 26.40 -4.96 11.91
C GLU A 109 25.19 -4.49 11.11
N SER A 110 25.05 -3.18 10.94
CA SER A 110 23.93 -2.57 10.21
C SER A 110 24.15 -2.54 8.69
N SER A 111 25.39 -2.66 8.24
CA SER A 111 25.75 -2.63 6.82
C SER A 111 27.01 -3.46 6.57
N THR A 112 27.02 -4.19 5.45
CA THR A 112 28.19 -4.92 4.92
C THR A 112 28.80 -4.22 3.71
N VAL A 113 28.32 -3.02 3.37
CA VAL A 113 28.72 -2.29 2.17
C VAL A 113 30.02 -1.53 2.44
N ASN A 114 30.98 -1.63 1.52
CA ASN A 114 32.28 -0.96 1.64
C ASN A 114 32.10 0.56 1.79
N ASN A 115 32.94 1.23 2.59
CA ASN A 115 32.89 2.67 2.88
C ASN A 115 31.57 3.20 3.49
N ALA A 116 30.57 2.36 3.67
CA ALA A 116 29.31 2.76 4.25
C ALA A 116 29.46 3.01 5.75
N GLN A 117 28.70 3.98 6.26
CA GLN A 117 28.49 4.08 7.69
C GLN A 117 27.80 2.79 8.18
N ASN A 118 28.42 2.17 9.15
CA ASN A 118 28.00 0.92 9.76
C ASN A 118 27.79 1.15 11.26
N THR A 119 26.89 0.41 11.87
CA THR A 119 26.67 0.43 13.31
C THR A 119 26.85 -1.00 13.80
N LEU A 120 27.84 -1.22 14.66
CA LEU A 120 28.01 -2.49 15.32
C LEU A 120 27.02 -2.57 16.47
N PHE A 121 26.23 -3.63 16.53
CA PHE A 121 25.31 -3.94 17.62
C PHE A 121 25.97 -4.99 18.51
N LEU A 122 26.09 -4.70 19.80
CA LEU A 122 26.73 -5.59 20.75
C LEU A 122 25.77 -5.93 21.87
N THR A 123 25.63 -7.23 22.14
CA THR A 123 24.87 -7.76 23.27
C THR A 123 25.81 -8.61 24.12
N LEU A 124 26.06 -8.25 25.37
CA LEU A 124 27.05 -8.93 26.23
C LEU A 124 26.46 -9.22 27.62
N THR A 125 26.69 -10.40 28.19
CA THR A 125 26.28 -10.72 29.57
C THR A 125 27.50 -11.25 30.32
N PRO A 126 28.10 -10.46 31.24
CA PRO A 126 29.25 -10.90 32.02
C PRO A 126 28.83 -11.87 33.13
N SER A 127 29.67 -12.86 33.42
CA SER A 127 29.46 -13.82 34.53
C SER A 127 29.81 -13.24 35.91
N TYR A 128 30.19 -11.96 35.96
CA TYR A 128 30.50 -11.24 37.19
C TYR A 128 30.08 -9.78 37.11
N MET A 129 29.84 -9.16 38.26
CA MET A 129 29.52 -7.73 38.36
C MET A 129 30.73 -6.90 37.90
N LEU A 130 30.61 -5.96 36.96
CA LEU A 130 31.73 -5.11 36.53
C LEU A 130 31.70 -3.77 37.30
N PRO A 131 32.58 -3.55 38.30
CA PRO A 131 32.64 -2.27 39.02
C PRO A 131 33.21 -1.18 38.12
N GLN A 132 33.08 0.07 38.56
CA GLN A 132 33.72 1.23 37.92
C GLN A 132 35.21 0.99 37.57
N GLY A 133 35.62 1.48 36.41
CA GLY A 133 36.99 1.33 35.90
C GLY A 133 37.30 -0.04 35.27
N SER A 134 36.37 -1.00 35.33
CA SER A 134 36.51 -2.25 34.58
C SER A 134 36.50 -1.96 33.07
N ARG A 135 37.27 -2.74 32.30
CA ARG A 135 37.39 -2.59 30.85
C ARG A 135 36.82 -3.81 30.13
N ILE A 136 36.12 -3.54 29.04
CA ILE A 136 35.67 -4.53 28.07
C ILE A 136 36.51 -4.31 26.82
N ILE A 137 37.33 -5.27 26.44
CA ILE A 137 38.19 -5.19 25.25
C ILE A 137 37.63 -6.13 24.20
N ILE A 138 37.38 -5.59 23.01
CA ILE A 138 36.96 -6.36 21.84
C ILE A 138 38.08 -6.26 20.82
N SER A 139 38.74 -7.37 20.56
CA SER A 139 39.90 -7.47 19.68
C SER A 139 39.48 -8.00 18.30
N ASP A 140 40.43 -7.96 17.37
CA ASP A 140 40.26 -8.43 15.99
C ASP A 140 39.22 -7.64 15.17
N LEU A 141 38.91 -6.41 15.60
CA LEU A 141 38.15 -5.45 14.81
C LEU A 141 39.16 -4.72 13.89
N TYR A 142 39.31 -5.12 12.64
CA TYR A 142 40.29 -4.51 11.72
C TYR A 142 39.74 -3.63 10.57
N PRO A 143 39.09 -2.46 10.81
CA PRO A 143 38.61 -1.66 9.67
C PRO A 143 38.86 -0.15 9.76
N LEU A 144 39.46 0.38 10.82
CA LEU A 144 39.68 1.82 10.92
C LEU A 144 40.98 2.24 10.25
N GLU A 145 40.99 3.44 9.68
CA GLU A 145 42.22 4.06 9.19
C GLU A 145 43.02 4.75 10.31
N ARG A 146 42.44 4.92 11.51
CA ARG A 146 43.03 5.70 12.61
C ARG A 146 42.62 5.18 14.00
N SER A 147 43.54 5.18 14.95
CA SER A 147 43.23 5.05 16.39
C SER A 147 42.48 6.29 16.88
N GLY A 148 41.57 6.14 17.84
CA GLY A 148 40.84 7.27 18.41
C GLY A 148 39.60 6.92 19.22
N PRO A 149 38.95 7.95 19.80
CA PRO A 149 37.70 7.76 20.53
C PRO A 149 36.55 7.38 19.59
N VAL A 150 35.66 6.49 20.05
CA VAL A 150 34.49 6.03 19.28
C VAL A 150 33.20 6.27 20.08
N CYS A 151 32.17 6.88 19.46
CA CYS A 151 30.90 7.13 20.15
C CYS A 151 30.08 5.82 20.31
N VAL A 152 29.67 5.55 21.56
CA VAL A 152 28.83 4.41 21.97
C VAL A 152 27.40 4.89 22.16
N GLY A 153 26.44 4.19 21.55
CA GLY A 153 25.00 4.41 21.64
C GLY A 153 24.26 3.15 22.13
N GLY A 154 22.92 3.15 22.08
CA GLY A 154 22.10 2.03 22.55
C GLY A 154 21.63 2.16 24.01
N ARG A 155 20.91 1.15 24.51
CA ARG A 155 20.23 1.17 25.80
C ARG A 155 21.20 1.41 26.97
N ASP A 156 22.31 0.71 26.94
CA ASP A 156 23.28 0.66 28.02
C ASP A 156 24.52 1.54 27.75
N ALA A 157 24.46 2.41 26.72
CA ALA A 157 25.51 3.39 26.45
C ALA A 157 25.78 4.31 27.64
N HIS A 158 24.79 4.60 28.48
CA HIS A 158 24.97 5.46 29.64
C HIS A 158 25.99 4.91 30.67
N LEU A 159 26.30 3.61 30.61
CA LEU A 159 27.33 2.94 31.41
C LEU A 159 28.76 3.20 30.88
N PHE A 160 28.87 3.62 29.61
CA PHE A 160 30.11 3.87 28.89
C PHE A 160 30.14 5.31 28.41
N ARG A 161 31.03 6.15 28.95
CA ARG A 161 31.11 7.54 28.47
C ARG A 161 31.72 7.62 27.09
N CYS A 162 31.24 8.56 26.29
CA CYS A 162 31.93 9.01 25.09
C CYS A 162 32.21 10.51 25.15
N SER A 163 33.45 10.89 25.47
CA SER A 163 33.93 12.27 25.42
C SER A 163 34.64 12.53 24.08
N GLY A 164 34.08 13.42 23.24
CA GLY A 164 34.58 13.72 21.89
C GLY A 164 33.47 14.00 20.86
N CYS A 165 32.26 13.52 21.15
CA CYS A 165 31.02 14.15 20.70
C CYS A 165 30.95 15.55 21.41
N PRO A 166 30.55 16.67 20.77
CA PRO A 166 30.82 18.06 21.20
C PRO A 166 30.51 18.34 22.69
N ALA A 167 31.47 18.96 23.39
CA ALA A 167 31.57 18.99 24.85
C ALA A 167 30.72 20.07 25.57
N THR A 168 30.19 19.72 26.74
CA THR A 168 30.02 20.67 27.86
C THR A 168 31.35 20.85 28.62
N PRO A 169 31.70 22.06 29.10
CA PRO A 169 32.99 22.31 29.79
C PRO A 169 33.01 21.73 31.21
N GLY A 170 34.02 20.93 31.57
CA GLY A 170 34.21 20.40 32.93
C GLY A 170 34.97 19.07 33.05
N GLY A 171 36.10 18.91 32.35
CA GLY A 171 36.87 17.67 32.16
C GLY A 171 36.90 16.66 33.32
N VAL A 172 36.43 15.44 33.03
CA VAL A 172 36.99 14.17 33.52
C VAL A 172 36.81 13.11 32.42
N GLU A 173 37.90 12.41 32.13
CA GLU A 173 38.14 11.37 31.12
C GLU A 173 37.13 10.20 31.22
N ASN A 174 36.68 9.68 30.07
CA ASN A 174 36.71 8.24 29.72
C ASN A 174 35.87 7.92 28.48
N SER A 175 36.46 7.05 27.66
CA SER A 175 36.24 6.83 26.23
C SER A 175 36.09 5.35 25.94
N ALA A 176 35.20 4.98 25.01
CA ALA A 176 35.54 3.85 24.16
C ALA A 176 36.68 4.31 23.25
N TYR A 177 37.80 3.61 23.27
CA TYR A 177 38.97 3.95 22.47
C TYR A 177 39.32 2.78 21.59
N TYR A 178 39.45 3.04 20.30
CA TYR A 178 39.91 2.07 19.33
C TYR A 178 41.39 2.28 19.06
N GLU A 179 42.17 1.22 19.16
CA GLU A 179 43.59 1.20 18.85
C GLU A 179 43.83 0.45 17.54
N LEU A 180 44.25 1.16 16.49
CA LEU A 180 44.48 0.62 15.16
C LEU A 180 45.59 -0.43 15.13
N SER A 181 46.66 -0.22 15.90
CA SER A 181 47.80 -1.13 15.91
C SER A 181 47.44 -2.53 16.42
N SER A 182 46.49 -2.63 17.35
CA SER A 182 46.02 -3.89 17.92
C SER A 182 44.66 -4.35 17.38
N GLY A 183 43.89 -3.48 16.71
CA GLY A 183 42.51 -3.77 16.31
C GLY A 183 41.57 -3.91 17.52
N GLU A 184 41.90 -3.25 18.64
CA GLU A 184 41.16 -3.38 19.90
C GLU A 184 40.26 -2.18 20.16
N LEU A 185 38.96 -2.44 20.37
CA LEU A 185 38.02 -1.50 20.96
C LEU A 185 37.98 -1.73 22.47
N THR A 186 38.45 -0.75 23.25
CA THR A 186 38.35 -0.76 24.71
C THR A 186 37.16 0.09 25.15
N LEU A 187 36.19 -0.48 25.88
CA LEU A 187 35.18 0.26 26.64
C LEU A 187 35.56 0.26 28.13
N THR A 188 35.34 1.38 28.82
CA THR A 188 35.61 1.49 30.28
C THR A 188 34.34 1.84 31.03
N VAL A 189 34.00 1.05 32.07
CA VAL A 189 32.83 1.29 32.93
C VAL A 189 33.01 2.61 33.68
N ARG A 190 32.02 3.50 33.56
CA ARG A 190 32.08 4.86 34.10
C ARG A 190 32.23 4.86 35.64
N ASN A 191 32.94 5.87 36.14
CA ASN A 191 33.04 6.12 37.58
C ASN A 191 31.65 6.39 38.20
N GLY A 192 31.35 5.74 39.32
CA GLY A 192 30.04 5.78 39.97
C GLY A 192 28.97 4.88 39.33
N THR A 193 29.33 4.04 38.37
CA THR A 193 28.43 3.02 37.80
C THR A 193 28.97 1.61 38.04
N VAL A 194 28.05 0.65 38.08
CA VAL A 194 28.35 -0.78 38.21
C VAL A 194 27.47 -1.52 37.22
N VAL A 195 28.04 -2.48 36.49
CA VAL A 195 27.26 -3.44 35.70
C VAL A 195 26.91 -4.62 36.61
N PRO A 196 25.64 -4.85 36.98
CA PRO A 196 25.29 -5.97 37.86
C PRO A 196 25.56 -7.31 37.20
N LEU A 197 25.86 -8.32 38.02
CA LEU A 197 26.03 -9.71 37.60
C LEU A 197 24.83 -10.18 36.75
N GLY A 198 25.11 -10.85 35.62
CA GLY A 198 24.07 -11.43 34.77
C GLY A 198 23.24 -10.40 33.99
N THR A 199 23.58 -9.11 34.05
CA THR A 199 22.89 -8.07 33.28
C THR A 199 23.34 -8.15 31.82
N THR A 200 22.38 -8.27 30.91
CA THR A 200 22.62 -8.16 29.48
C THR A 200 22.82 -6.69 29.11
N LEU A 201 24.02 -6.35 28.66
CA LEU A 201 24.43 -5.07 28.12
C LEU A 201 24.09 -5.01 26.63
N GLU A 202 23.35 -3.98 26.21
CA GLU A 202 23.03 -3.67 24.83
C GLU A 202 23.55 -2.28 24.45
N PHE A 203 24.56 -2.25 23.57
CA PHE A 203 25.11 -0.99 23.07
C PHE A 203 25.50 -1.08 21.60
N THR A 204 25.68 0.09 20.98
CA THR A 204 26.00 0.24 19.57
C THR A 204 27.24 1.08 19.38
N VAL A 205 28.04 0.80 18.36
CA VAL A 205 29.25 1.56 18.05
C VAL A 205 29.18 2.00 16.58
N GLY A 206 29.23 3.31 16.34
CA GLY A 206 29.27 3.85 14.99
C GLY A 206 30.63 3.58 14.33
N TRP A 207 30.61 3.04 13.12
CA TRP A 207 31.78 2.61 12.37
C TRP A 207 31.66 2.99 10.88
N VAL A 208 32.76 2.96 10.13
CA VAL A 208 32.75 3.04 8.67
C VAL A 208 33.40 1.77 8.12
N ASN A 209 32.68 1.03 7.28
CA ASN A 209 33.24 -0.17 6.67
C ASN A 209 34.46 0.17 5.82
N PRO A 210 35.48 -0.67 5.80
CA PRO A 210 36.69 -0.41 5.03
C PRO A 210 36.40 -0.44 3.51
N PRO A 211 37.21 0.25 2.68
CA PRO A 211 36.98 0.39 1.24
C PRO A 211 37.05 -0.92 0.48
N THR A 212 37.91 -1.84 0.93
CA THR A 212 38.12 -3.15 0.33
C THR A 212 38.54 -4.11 1.43
N ILE A 213 37.74 -5.14 1.69
CA ILE A 213 38.21 -6.30 2.44
C ILE A 213 38.53 -7.37 1.42
N SER A 214 39.82 -7.69 1.30
CA SER A 214 40.26 -8.87 0.58
C SER A 214 39.86 -10.10 1.40
N ARG A 215 38.66 -10.64 1.17
CA ARG A 215 38.29 -11.99 1.62
C ARG A 215 38.99 -12.99 0.70
N THR A 216 40.30 -13.17 0.86
CA THR A 216 41.16 -13.80 -0.15
C THR A 216 40.91 -15.30 -0.38
N ASN A 217 40.01 -15.98 0.37
CA ASN A 217 39.78 -17.42 0.27
C ASN A 217 38.30 -17.84 0.50
N CYS A 218 37.33 -17.12 -0.04
CA CYS A 218 35.94 -17.58 0.04
C CYS A 218 35.55 -18.44 -1.17
N ILE A 219 35.17 -19.70 -0.91
CA ILE A 219 34.66 -20.63 -1.92
C ILE A 219 33.17 -20.37 -2.20
N GLU A 220 32.47 -19.67 -1.31
CA GLU A 220 31.07 -19.30 -1.54
C GLU A 220 30.93 -18.18 -2.59
N ARG A 221 29.99 -18.41 -3.52
CA ARG A 221 29.65 -17.46 -4.58
C ARG A 221 29.03 -16.17 -4.05
N ASN A 222 28.38 -16.24 -2.88
CA ASN A 222 27.86 -15.08 -2.17
C ASN A 222 28.88 -14.65 -1.13
N VAL A 223 29.64 -13.61 -1.45
CA VAL A 223 30.67 -13.05 -0.56
C VAL A 223 30.09 -12.64 0.81
N LEU A 224 28.78 -12.37 0.93
CA LEU A 224 28.11 -12.03 2.18
C LEU A 224 28.00 -13.20 3.18
N LEU A 225 28.08 -14.44 2.69
CA LEU A 225 27.95 -15.65 3.52
C LEU A 225 29.30 -16.16 4.02
N CYS A 226 30.41 -15.61 3.54
CA CYS A 226 31.71 -16.02 4.02
C CYS A 226 31.89 -15.57 5.48
N PRO A 227 32.35 -16.46 6.38
CA PRO A 227 32.80 -16.03 7.69
C PRO A 227 34.04 -15.11 7.54
N PRO A 228 34.21 -14.10 8.39
CA PRO A 228 35.47 -13.35 8.45
C PRO A 228 36.62 -14.30 8.82
N LEU A 229 37.84 -14.02 8.32
CA LEU A 229 39.05 -14.81 8.62
C LEU A 229 39.36 -14.87 10.12
N LEU A 230 38.96 -13.84 10.86
CA LEU A 230 39.09 -13.74 12.31
C LEU A 230 37.71 -13.39 12.87
N LEU A 231 37.22 -14.23 13.79
CA LEU A 231 36.05 -13.89 14.59
C LEU A 231 36.49 -12.90 15.66
N PRO A 232 35.75 -11.80 15.89
CA PRO A 232 36.09 -10.86 16.96
C PRO A 232 36.16 -11.60 18.29
N THR A 233 37.15 -11.26 19.10
CA THR A 233 37.30 -11.83 20.43
C THR A 233 37.01 -10.79 21.50
N ILE A 234 36.58 -11.23 22.67
CA ILE A 234 36.27 -10.35 23.80
C ILE A 234 37.00 -10.79 25.07
N ARG A 235 37.49 -9.81 25.82
CA ARG A 235 38.17 -9.98 27.10
C ARG A 235 37.72 -8.92 28.11
N PHE A 236 37.50 -9.33 29.35
CA PHE A 236 37.21 -8.42 30.46
C PHE A 236 38.48 -8.16 31.28
N ILE A 237 38.70 -6.92 31.70
CA ILE A 237 39.74 -6.55 32.68
C ILE A 237 39.04 -5.91 33.88
N PHE A 238 39.27 -6.49 35.04
CA PHE A 238 38.55 -6.13 36.26
C PHE A 238 39.35 -5.15 37.10
N SER A 239 38.76 -4.00 37.47
CA SER A 239 39.34 -2.97 38.35
C SER A 239 40.68 -2.34 37.90
N PRO A 240 40.91 -1.03 38.14
CA PRO A 240 42.20 -0.40 37.89
C PRO A 240 43.32 -0.82 38.86
N THR A 241 43.01 -1.45 40.01
CA THR A 241 44.00 -1.74 41.07
C THR A 241 44.43 -3.21 41.18
N SER A 242 43.71 -4.12 40.53
CA SER A 242 43.97 -5.56 40.59
C SER A 242 43.78 -6.14 39.19
N PHE A 243 44.86 -6.29 38.42
CA PHE A 243 44.82 -6.79 37.04
C PHE A 243 44.42 -8.28 36.99
N VAL A 244 43.14 -8.58 37.22
CA VAL A 244 42.59 -9.89 36.90
C VAL A 244 42.21 -9.83 35.43
N LEU A 245 43.03 -10.50 34.61
CA LEU A 245 42.77 -10.71 33.19
C LEU A 245 41.72 -11.80 33.04
N GLY A 246 40.54 -11.44 32.54
CA GLY A 246 39.52 -12.40 32.13
C GLY A 246 39.99 -13.23 30.93
N GLU A 247 39.32 -14.37 30.72
CA GLU A 247 39.59 -15.24 29.59
C GLU A 247 39.15 -14.57 28.26
N THR A 248 39.99 -14.66 27.23
CA THR A 248 39.62 -14.25 25.87
C THR A 248 38.65 -15.28 25.28
N ARG A 249 37.47 -14.83 24.85
CA ARG A 249 36.46 -15.69 24.23
C ARG A 249 36.09 -15.19 22.83
N PRO A 250 35.78 -16.07 21.87
CA PRO A 250 35.20 -15.64 20.60
C PRO A 250 33.84 -15.02 20.85
N LEU A 251 33.55 -13.91 20.16
CA LEU A 251 32.27 -13.22 20.20
C LEU A 251 31.46 -13.64 18.96
N PRO A 252 30.37 -14.43 19.11
CA PRO A 252 29.56 -14.89 18.00
C PRO A 252 29.02 -13.74 17.14
N GLY A 253 29.36 -13.74 15.86
CA GLY A 253 28.90 -12.69 14.94
C GLY A 253 29.84 -12.51 13.76
N ASN A 254 29.27 -12.19 12.60
CA ASN A 254 30.02 -11.75 11.43
C ASN A 254 29.82 -10.24 11.34
N VAL A 255 30.88 -9.48 11.58
CA VAL A 255 30.87 -8.02 11.46
C VAL A 255 32.10 -7.53 10.73
N LEU A 256 32.02 -6.28 10.29
CA LEU A 256 33.06 -5.60 9.54
C LEU A 256 33.40 -6.44 8.30
N GLY A 257 32.37 -7.04 7.72
CA GLY A 257 32.48 -8.06 6.69
C GLY A 257 32.60 -7.52 5.27
N GLY A 258 32.58 -6.20 5.09
CA GLY A 258 32.79 -5.44 3.84
C GLY A 258 32.99 -6.30 2.60
N GLY A 259 31.94 -6.43 1.78
CA GLY A 259 31.99 -7.32 0.61
C GLY A 259 31.05 -6.94 -0.52
N THR A 260 30.08 -6.07 -0.28
CA THR A 260 29.21 -5.52 -1.33
C THR A 260 29.73 -4.16 -1.76
N THR A 261 29.93 -3.98 -3.06
CA THR A 261 30.27 -2.69 -3.63
C THR A 261 29.15 -1.69 -3.38
N GLU A 262 29.51 -0.43 -3.19
CA GLU A 262 28.56 0.66 -3.06
C GLU A 262 27.74 0.75 -4.35
N ALA A 263 26.43 0.56 -4.25
CA ALA A 263 25.55 0.60 -5.41
C ALA A 263 24.13 0.96 -4.99
N PHE A 264 23.32 1.42 -5.93
CA PHE A 264 21.88 1.24 -5.75
C PHE A 264 21.57 -0.26 -5.68
N SER A 265 20.50 -0.63 -5.00
CA SER A 265 20.03 -2.01 -5.04
C SER A 265 19.31 -2.24 -6.36
N ALA A 266 19.97 -2.95 -7.29
CA ALA A 266 19.44 -3.26 -8.63
C ALA A 266 18.12 -4.02 -8.59
N ILE A 267 17.86 -4.74 -7.51
CA ILE A 267 16.66 -5.58 -7.36
C ILE A 267 15.45 -4.73 -6.95
N THR A 268 15.66 -3.62 -6.26
CA THR A 268 14.57 -2.86 -5.63
C THR A 268 14.40 -1.45 -6.19
N SER A 269 15.43 -0.89 -6.83
CA SER A 269 15.31 0.41 -7.49
C SER A 269 14.60 0.26 -8.84
N ARG A 270 13.53 1.03 -9.06
CA ARG A 270 12.66 0.89 -10.23
C ARG A 270 12.26 2.24 -10.81
N VAL A 271 11.87 2.21 -12.08
CA VAL A 271 11.33 3.36 -12.80
C VAL A 271 10.04 2.95 -13.49
N TYR A 272 9.03 3.80 -13.41
CA TYR A 272 7.76 3.62 -14.11
C TYR A 272 7.16 4.97 -14.50
N GLU A 273 6.27 4.93 -15.48
CA GLU A 273 5.61 6.11 -15.99
C GLU A 273 4.09 5.98 -15.92
N HIS A 274 3.40 7.11 -15.78
CA HIS A 274 1.95 7.12 -15.61
C HIS A 274 1.19 6.91 -16.93
N ASN A 275 1.73 7.39 -18.06
CA ASN A 275 1.17 7.12 -19.38
C ASN A 275 2.24 7.10 -20.47
N THR A 276 1.94 6.41 -21.57
CA THR A 276 2.84 6.23 -22.72
C THR A 276 2.37 7.00 -23.95
N LEU A 277 1.51 8.01 -23.81
CA LEU A 277 0.86 8.68 -24.94
C LEU A 277 1.84 9.68 -25.62
N PRO A 278 2.08 9.57 -26.94
CA PRO A 278 3.03 10.44 -27.63
C PRO A 278 2.62 11.91 -27.59
N GLY A 279 3.60 12.78 -27.33
CA GLY A 279 3.44 14.23 -27.26
C GLY A 279 2.64 14.73 -26.05
N LYS A 280 2.22 13.84 -25.15
CA LYS A 280 1.45 14.18 -23.95
C LYS A 280 2.34 14.24 -22.73
N SER A 281 1.95 15.07 -21.76
CA SER A 281 2.65 15.08 -20.48
C SER A 281 2.43 13.79 -19.70
N ASN A 282 3.41 13.45 -18.90
CA ASN A 282 3.57 12.19 -18.21
C ASN A 282 4.32 12.42 -16.90
N ILE A 283 4.15 11.51 -15.96
CA ILE A 283 4.86 11.53 -14.68
C ILE A 283 5.76 10.31 -14.66
N VAL A 284 7.06 10.53 -14.65
CA VAL A 284 8.04 9.46 -14.47
C VAL A 284 8.41 9.42 -12.99
N THR A 285 8.17 8.27 -12.38
CA THR A 285 8.49 8.02 -10.97
C THR A 285 9.70 7.11 -10.87
N PHE A 286 10.69 7.57 -10.13
CA PHE A 286 11.88 6.82 -9.73
C PHE A 286 11.72 6.39 -8.28
N GLU A 287 11.95 5.11 -8.03
CA GLU A 287 12.09 4.58 -6.69
C GLU A 287 13.52 4.12 -6.52
N LEU A 288 14.25 4.80 -5.64
CA LEU A 288 15.66 4.60 -5.39
C LEU A 288 15.85 3.95 -4.03
N VAL A 289 16.57 2.84 -3.98
CA VAL A 289 16.89 2.13 -2.74
C VAL A 289 18.40 2.02 -2.64
N PRO A 290 19.08 2.97 -1.96
CA PRO A 290 20.52 2.88 -1.79
C PRO A 290 20.87 1.75 -0.81
N ASN A 291 22.03 1.10 -1.00
CA ASN A 291 22.56 0.14 -0.03
C ASN A 291 23.43 0.80 1.05
N ILE A 292 23.74 2.09 0.89
CA ILE A 292 24.42 2.94 1.89
C ILE A 292 23.52 4.09 2.32
N LYS A 293 23.86 4.72 3.44
CA LYS A 293 23.24 6.00 3.81
C LYS A 293 23.78 7.11 2.92
N LEU A 294 22.91 7.77 2.17
CA LEU A 294 23.26 8.94 1.37
C LEU A 294 23.16 10.21 2.22
N LEU A 295 24.29 10.89 2.39
CA LEU A 295 24.44 12.06 3.25
C LEU A 295 23.89 13.35 2.60
N PRO A 296 23.58 14.39 3.39
CA PRO A 296 23.33 15.73 2.88
C PRO A 296 24.41 16.17 1.86
N GLY A 297 23.99 16.77 0.74
CA GLY A 297 24.89 17.19 -0.34
C GLY A 297 25.25 16.10 -1.35
N THR A 298 24.87 14.83 -1.13
CA THR A 298 25.02 13.79 -2.16
C THR A 298 24.30 14.20 -3.43
N THR A 299 24.96 14.00 -4.55
CA THR A 299 24.41 14.21 -5.89
C THR A 299 24.01 12.87 -6.49
N ILE A 300 22.75 12.73 -6.89
CA ILE A 300 22.20 11.56 -7.57
C ILE A 300 21.98 11.94 -9.03
N THR A 301 22.60 11.22 -9.95
CA THR A 301 22.48 11.45 -11.39
C THR A 301 21.67 10.34 -12.03
N LEU A 302 20.55 10.71 -12.65
CA LEU A 302 19.70 9.84 -13.44
C LEU A 302 20.03 10.05 -14.93
N SER A 303 20.42 8.99 -15.63
CA SER A 303 20.90 9.06 -17.02
C SER A 303 20.06 8.19 -17.95
N GLY A 304 20.15 8.45 -19.26
CA GLY A 304 19.39 7.72 -20.28
C GLY A 304 18.01 8.32 -20.56
N LEU A 305 17.77 9.56 -20.12
CA LEU A 305 16.51 10.29 -20.27
C LEU A 305 16.37 10.91 -21.67
N VAL A 306 16.63 10.14 -22.74
CA VAL A 306 16.55 10.65 -24.12
C VAL A 306 15.10 10.94 -24.51
N GLY A 307 14.85 12.16 -24.99
CA GLY A 307 13.51 12.65 -25.31
C GLY A 307 12.72 13.15 -24.09
N PHE A 308 13.41 13.33 -22.96
CA PHE A 308 12.87 13.94 -21.75
C PHE A 308 12.80 15.45 -21.91
N ASP A 309 11.59 15.97 -22.06
CA ASP A 309 11.31 17.40 -22.13
C ASP A 309 10.57 17.81 -20.84
N ALA A 310 11.35 18.11 -19.79
CA ALA A 310 10.85 18.46 -18.46
C ALA A 310 11.32 19.83 -17.95
N ALA A 311 12.21 20.49 -18.70
CA ALA A 311 12.73 21.79 -18.30
C ALA A 311 11.67 22.87 -18.56
N THR A 312 11.43 23.72 -17.58
CA THR A 312 10.70 24.96 -17.82
C THR A 312 11.50 25.75 -18.86
N PRO A 313 10.88 26.23 -19.96
CA PRO A 313 11.61 26.95 -21.00
C PRO A 313 12.49 28.07 -20.39
N GLY A 314 13.80 27.98 -20.62
CA GLY A 314 14.78 28.96 -20.12
C GLY A 314 15.40 28.66 -18.74
N THR A 315 15.11 27.51 -18.11
CA THR A 315 15.80 27.09 -16.87
C THR A 315 16.27 25.64 -16.94
N ASP A 316 17.48 25.37 -16.46
CA ASP A 316 17.99 24.00 -16.28
C ASP A 316 17.38 23.31 -15.04
N GLN A 317 16.25 23.81 -14.52
CA GLN A 317 15.61 23.31 -13.32
C GLN A 317 14.31 22.57 -13.65
N VAL A 318 14.18 21.37 -13.09
CA VAL A 318 12.99 20.53 -13.22
C VAL A 318 12.31 20.46 -11.85
N PRO A 319 11.06 20.94 -11.74
CA PRO A 319 10.29 20.79 -10.52
C PRO A 319 9.99 19.31 -10.27
N LEU A 320 10.35 18.83 -9.08
CA LEU A 320 9.99 17.49 -8.62
C LEU A 320 8.56 17.53 -8.07
N SER A 321 7.75 16.56 -8.45
CA SER A 321 6.37 16.41 -7.97
C SER A 321 6.38 16.09 -6.48
N THR A 322 5.85 16.99 -5.66
CA THR A 322 5.84 16.93 -4.18
C THR A 322 4.91 15.85 -3.61
N THR A 323 4.13 15.21 -4.47
CA THR A 323 3.08 14.24 -4.10
C THR A 323 3.61 12.87 -3.69
N VAL A 324 4.92 12.61 -3.77
CA VAL A 324 5.46 11.24 -3.69
C VAL A 324 6.32 11.02 -2.44
N GLY A 325 5.64 10.86 -1.29
CA GLY A 325 6.24 10.39 -0.03
C GLY A 325 6.90 11.46 0.84
N SER A 326 7.18 11.10 2.10
CA SER A 326 7.88 11.96 3.08
C SER A 326 9.27 12.39 2.62
N ASP A 327 9.90 11.57 1.79
CA ASP A 327 11.32 11.71 1.44
C ASP A 327 11.55 12.69 0.28
N GLY A 328 10.49 13.11 -0.44
CA GLY A 328 10.59 14.16 -1.46
C GLY A 328 11.03 15.52 -0.88
N ALA A 329 10.85 15.72 0.43
CA ALA A 329 11.38 16.89 1.15
C ALA A 329 12.91 16.95 1.16
N CYS A 330 13.58 15.80 1.01
CA CYS A 330 15.04 15.69 1.01
C CYS A 330 15.71 16.28 -0.23
N PHE A 331 14.96 16.71 -1.26
CA PHE A 331 15.51 17.28 -2.50
C PHE A 331 15.18 18.78 -2.68
N ARG A 332 14.81 19.47 -1.59
CA ARG A 332 14.47 20.90 -1.60
C ARG A 332 15.70 21.78 -1.51
N TYR A 333 15.86 22.71 -2.46
CA TYR A 333 16.90 23.74 -2.40
C TYR A 333 16.30 25.09 -1.98
N ALA A 334 16.69 25.56 -0.79
CA ALA A 334 16.60 26.93 -0.25
C ALA A 334 15.26 27.72 -0.26
N SER A 335 14.28 27.45 -1.12
CA SER A 335 12.93 28.04 -0.99
C SER A 335 11.87 27.27 -1.78
N THR A 336 10.91 26.72 -1.04
CA THR A 336 9.57 26.21 -1.44
C THR A 336 9.45 24.98 -2.34
N HIS A 337 10.36 24.68 -3.28
CA HIS A 337 10.19 23.56 -4.22
C HIS A 337 11.41 22.63 -4.27
N ALA A 338 11.16 21.33 -4.47
CA ALA A 338 12.21 20.36 -4.75
C ALA A 338 12.58 20.45 -6.23
N LEU A 339 13.86 20.68 -6.54
CA LEU A 339 14.34 20.97 -7.88
C LEU A 339 15.45 19.99 -8.25
N GLY A 340 15.33 19.37 -9.42
CA GLY A 340 16.44 18.69 -10.09
C GLY A 340 17.09 19.61 -11.12
N LYS A 341 18.39 19.42 -11.38
CA LYS A 341 19.10 20.09 -12.47
C LYS A 341 19.09 19.19 -13.71
N TRP A 342 18.51 19.67 -14.81
CA TRP A 342 18.45 18.97 -16.09
C TRP A 342 19.58 19.43 -17.01
N ASP A 343 20.31 18.45 -17.56
CA ASP A 343 21.29 18.66 -18.62
C ASP A 343 20.79 18.00 -19.91
N PRO A 344 20.27 18.78 -20.88
CA PRO A 344 19.76 18.24 -22.14
C PRO A 344 20.86 17.69 -23.05
N ALA A 345 22.11 18.16 -22.93
CA ALA A 345 23.21 17.67 -23.75
C ALA A 345 23.65 16.27 -23.29
N ALA A 346 23.70 16.05 -21.97
CA ALA A 346 24.02 14.76 -21.38
C ALA A 346 22.81 13.81 -21.27
N ASN A 347 21.58 14.33 -21.43
CA ASN A 347 20.33 13.63 -21.11
C ASN A 347 20.31 13.10 -19.66
N THR A 348 20.72 13.95 -18.72
CA THR A 348 20.81 13.61 -17.30
C THR A 348 20.03 14.55 -16.40
N LEU A 349 19.37 13.97 -15.40
CA LEU A 349 18.72 14.69 -14.32
C LEU A 349 19.53 14.49 -13.03
N THR A 350 20.00 15.60 -12.47
CA THR A 350 20.83 15.62 -11.27
C THR A 350 20.02 16.10 -10.08
N LEU A 351 19.95 15.30 -9.02
CA LEU A 351 19.26 15.60 -7.78
C LEU A 351 20.30 15.78 -6.67
N THR A 352 20.13 16.78 -5.80
CA THR A 352 21.04 16.98 -4.66
C THR A 352 20.27 16.84 -3.36
N ILE A 353 20.78 16.04 -2.43
CA ILE A 353 20.18 15.88 -1.10
C ILE A 353 20.36 17.18 -0.31
N ALA A 354 19.27 17.72 0.21
CA ALA A 354 19.20 18.96 0.95
C ALA A 354 19.99 18.89 2.28
N PRO A 355 20.46 20.04 2.78
CA PRO A 355 21.06 20.14 4.11
C PRO A 355 20.14 19.57 5.20
N GLY A 356 20.68 18.79 6.13
CA GLY A 356 19.92 18.19 7.24
C GLY A 356 19.09 16.94 6.88
N CYS A 357 19.11 16.52 5.62
CA CYS A 357 18.41 15.34 5.13
C CYS A 357 19.37 14.21 4.76
N SER A 358 18.99 12.96 5.02
CA SER A 358 19.75 11.79 4.58
C SER A 358 18.82 10.70 4.09
N LEU A 359 19.21 9.97 3.05
CA LEU A 359 18.47 8.80 2.58
C LEU A 359 19.09 7.56 3.23
N ASN A 360 18.32 6.89 4.08
CA ASN A 360 18.80 5.71 4.78
C ASN A 360 18.84 4.49 3.84
N PRO A 361 19.77 3.55 4.07
CA PRO A 361 19.83 2.34 3.27
C PRO A 361 18.53 1.53 3.39
N SER A 362 18.17 0.79 2.35
CA SER A 362 16.96 -0.05 2.27
C SER A 362 15.62 0.70 2.31
N ASN A 363 15.60 2.02 2.55
CA ASN A 363 14.39 2.82 2.45
C ASN A 363 14.12 3.19 0.98
N VAL A 364 12.87 3.04 0.55
CA VAL A 364 12.44 3.41 -0.80
C VAL A 364 12.25 4.92 -0.87
N THR A 365 13.22 5.61 -1.47
CA THR A 365 13.11 7.03 -1.78
C THR A 365 12.37 7.20 -3.09
N ARG A 366 11.24 7.90 -3.10
CA ARG A 366 10.48 8.16 -4.32
C ARG A 366 10.70 9.58 -4.81
N VAL A 367 10.98 9.72 -6.09
CA VAL A 367 11.09 11.00 -6.78
C VAL A 367 10.26 10.93 -8.05
N ALA A 368 9.41 11.91 -8.29
CA ALA A 368 8.64 11.98 -9.53
C ALA A 368 8.89 13.29 -10.24
N VAL A 369 8.93 13.23 -11.57
CA VAL A 369 9.13 14.38 -12.45
C VAL A 369 8.04 14.40 -13.51
N ASN A 370 7.55 15.60 -13.78
CA ASN A 370 6.63 15.82 -14.89
C ASN A 370 7.46 15.99 -16.16
N VAL A 371 7.12 15.24 -17.19
CA VAL A 371 7.85 15.18 -18.47
C VAL A 371 6.84 15.26 -19.59
N LYS A 372 7.26 15.69 -20.78
CA LYS A 372 6.48 15.45 -22.00
C LYS A 372 7.01 14.20 -22.70
N ASN A 373 6.12 13.26 -23.00
CA ASN A 373 6.47 12.12 -23.83
C ASN A 373 6.88 12.60 -25.24
N PRO A 374 7.85 11.94 -25.89
CA PRO A 374 8.22 12.22 -27.28
C PRO A 374 6.98 12.25 -28.20
N PRO A 375 6.95 13.11 -29.23
CA PRO A 375 5.81 13.21 -30.15
C PRO A 375 5.63 11.97 -31.04
N THR A 376 6.66 11.14 -31.15
CA THR A 376 6.66 9.89 -31.91
C THR A 376 7.03 8.73 -31.00
N ALA A 377 6.40 7.58 -31.19
CA ALA A 377 6.79 6.36 -30.49
C ALA A 377 8.28 6.07 -30.70
N GLN A 378 8.95 5.67 -29.62
CA GLN A 378 10.35 5.29 -29.62
C GLN A 378 10.56 4.00 -28.81
N THR A 379 11.74 3.38 -28.96
CA THR A 379 12.11 2.25 -28.11
C THR A 379 12.10 2.66 -26.64
N PRO A 380 11.46 1.88 -25.74
CA PRO A 380 11.46 2.15 -24.31
C PRO A 380 12.87 2.36 -23.77
N ARG A 381 13.06 3.33 -22.87
CA ARG A 381 14.36 3.72 -22.34
C ARG A 381 14.61 3.05 -20.99
N THR A 382 15.80 2.48 -20.84
CA THR A 382 16.34 2.04 -19.55
C THR A 382 17.05 3.21 -18.91
N ILE A 383 16.65 3.55 -17.68
CA ILE A 383 17.26 4.64 -16.91
C ILE A 383 18.33 4.05 -16.00
N THR A 384 19.46 4.73 -15.87
CA THR A 384 20.49 4.39 -14.87
C THR A 384 20.54 5.44 -13.78
N ALA A 385 20.84 5.02 -12.55
CA ALA A 385 21.07 5.90 -11.42
C ALA A 385 22.51 5.73 -10.93
N ALA A 386 23.21 6.84 -10.74
CA ALA A 386 24.50 6.92 -10.07
C ALA A 386 24.40 7.93 -8.92
N ALA A 387 25.29 7.86 -7.95
CA ALA A 387 25.37 8.89 -6.93
C ALA A 387 26.83 9.15 -6.55
N SER A 388 27.14 10.38 -6.20
CA SER A 388 28.45 10.75 -5.71
C SER A 388 28.34 11.73 -4.56
N PHE A 389 29.28 11.62 -3.63
CA PHE A 389 29.43 12.54 -2.53
C PHE A 389 30.91 12.92 -2.45
N GLU A 390 31.18 14.20 -2.69
CA GLU A 390 32.52 14.75 -2.51
C GLU A 390 32.68 15.09 -1.02
N LYS A 391 33.71 14.52 -0.39
CA LYS A 391 34.00 14.68 1.04
C LYS A 391 33.85 16.13 1.48
N CYS A 392 33.21 16.34 2.63
CA CYS A 392 33.14 17.67 3.25
C CYS A 392 34.53 18.11 3.71
N THR A 393 35.12 19.07 3.01
CA THR A 393 36.41 19.66 3.35
C THR A 393 36.30 20.72 4.46
N ALA A 394 35.08 21.25 4.71
CA ALA A 394 34.79 22.21 5.78
C ALA A 394 33.38 21.98 6.37
N CYS A 395 33.14 22.53 7.57
CA CYS A 395 31.83 22.60 8.21
C CYS A 395 30.93 23.58 7.44
N VAL A 396 30.41 23.16 6.29
CA VAL A 396 29.36 23.89 5.58
C VAL A 396 28.00 23.40 6.06
N PRO A 397 26.98 24.29 6.17
CA PRO A 397 25.62 23.89 6.56
C PRO A 397 25.07 22.72 5.74
N ALA A 398 25.47 22.64 4.46
CA ALA A 398 25.11 21.55 3.55
C ALA A 398 25.58 20.16 4.01
N CYS A 399 26.65 20.06 4.79
CA CYS A 399 27.19 18.82 5.32
C CYS A 399 26.66 18.45 6.72
N GLY A 400 25.83 19.31 7.32
CA GLY A 400 25.46 19.19 8.73
C GLY A 400 26.65 19.49 9.63
N CYS A 401 26.76 20.72 10.11
CA CYS A 401 27.82 21.10 11.04
C CYS A 401 27.75 20.25 12.32
N GLY A 402 28.69 19.31 12.49
CA GLY A 402 28.74 18.36 13.60
C GLY A 402 28.76 16.89 13.19
N LEU A 403 28.50 16.54 11.93
CA LEU A 403 28.80 15.22 11.40
C LEU A 403 30.30 15.15 11.09
N ALA A 404 31.01 14.20 11.72
CA ALA A 404 32.39 13.90 11.35
C ALA A 404 32.47 13.70 9.83
N ALA A 405 33.42 14.36 9.18
CA ALA A 405 33.55 14.36 7.72
C ALA A 405 33.41 12.94 7.16
N GLY A 406 32.30 12.66 6.47
CA GLY A 406 32.09 11.37 5.84
C GLY A 406 33.12 11.16 4.72
N PRO A 407 33.55 9.92 4.46
CA PRO A 407 34.40 9.63 3.30
C PRO A 407 33.66 10.00 2.01
N ALA A 408 34.43 10.42 1.00
CA ALA A 408 33.85 10.54 -0.34
C ALA A 408 33.45 9.14 -0.84
N TYR A 409 32.34 9.06 -1.56
CA TYR A 409 31.89 7.81 -2.19
C TYR A 409 31.34 8.08 -3.58
N THR A 410 31.38 7.05 -4.42
CA THR A 410 30.78 7.06 -5.76
C THR A 410 30.03 5.74 -5.97
N LEU A 411 28.71 5.81 -6.01
CA LEU A 411 27.87 4.72 -6.47
C LEU A 411 27.96 4.63 -7.99
N ALA A 412 28.41 3.48 -8.50
CA ALA A 412 28.44 3.22 -9.93
C ALA A 412 27.04 3.29 -10.55
N ALA A 413 26.97 3.71 -11.82
CA ALA A 413 25.70 3.77 -12.54
C ALA A 413 25.07 2.38 -12.65
N GLN A 414 23.83 2.27 -12.21
CA GLN A 414 23.07 1.03 -12.23
C GLN A 414 21.73 1.21 -12.94
N ALA A 415 21.36 0.26 -13.79
CA ALA A 415 20.06 0.27 -14.45
C ALA A 415 18.94 0.04 -13.44
N LEU A 416 17.92 0.91 -13.50
CA LEU A 416 16.68 0.77 -12.74
C LEU A 416 15.79 -0.31 -13.37
N VAL A 417 15.02 -1.02 -12.55
CA VAL A 417 14.04 -1.99 -13.05
C VAL A 417 12.87 -1.25 -13.71
N GLY A 418 12.59 -1.60 -14.96
CA GLY A 418 11.52 -0.99 -15.76
C GLY A 418 12.06 -0.20 -16.95
N THR A 419 11.16 0.20 -17.83
CA THR A 419 11.46 1.07 -18.98
C THR A 419 10.39 2.15 -19.08
N VAL A 420 10.78 3.33 -19.56
CA VAL A 420 9.90 4.51 -19.66
C VAL A 420 10.14 5.28 -20.95
N LEU A 421 9.37 6.34 -21.18
CA LEU A 421 9.44 7.27 -22.29
C LEU A 421 9.29 6.59 -23.65
N SER A 422 8.54 5.49 -23.71
CA SER A 422 8.31 4.77 -24.97
C SER A 422 7.45 5.58 -25.95
N ALA A 423 6.54 6.43 -25.45
CA ALA A 423 5.58 7.17 -26.27
C ALA A 423 4.78 6.27 -27.25
N ALA A 424 4.66 4.96 -26.95
CA ALA A 424 4.06 3.97 -27.85
C ALA A 424 2.57 3.71 -27.58
N GLY A 425 2.02 4.31 -26.52
CA GLY A 425 0.63 4.13 -26.12
C GLY A 425 -0.31 4.83 -27.08
N THR A 426 -1.35 4.13 -27.49
CA THR A 426 -2.54 4.73 -28.10
C THR A 426 -3.70 4.66 -27.10
N PRO A 427 -4.42 5.77 -26.87
CA PRO A 427 -5.63 5.74 -26.04
C PRO A 427 -6.67 4.88 -26.75
N SER A 428 -7.07 3.80 -26.09
CA SER A 428 -7.97 2.82 -26.64
C SER A 428 -8.88 2.26 -25.56
N TRP A 429 -9.99 1.68 -26.00
CA TRP A 429 -10.83 0.86 -25.16
C TRP A 429 -10.26 -0.58 -25.16
N THR A 430 -10.07 -1.13 -23.96
CA THR A 430 -9.57 -2.49 -23.73
C THR A 430 -10.69 -3.46 -23.39
N LEU A 431 -11.84 -2.94 -22.97
CA LEU A 431 -13.09 -3.66 -22.75
C LEU A 431 -14.24 -2.78 -23.22
N LEU A 432 -15.18 -3.36 -23.95
CA LEU A 432 -16.44 -2.73 -24.28
C LEU A 432 -17.51 -3.83 -24.43
N GLU A 433 -18.28 -4.04 -23.37
CA GLU A 433 -19.37 -5.01 -23.33
C GLU A 433 -20.70 -4.28 -23.18
N ALA A 434 -21.71 -4.72 -23.92
CA ALA A 434 -23.08 -4.26 -23.79
C ALA A 434 -23.98 -5.41 -23.33
N SER A 435 -24.90 -5.09 -22.42
CA SER A 435 -25.96 -5.99 -21.96
C SER A 435 -27.24 -5.20 -21.79
N GLU A 436 -28.38 -5.90 -21.83
CA GLU A 436 -29.68 -5.30 -21.62
C GLU A 436 -30.54 -6.13 -20.68
N SER A 437 -31.46 -5.48 -19.96
CA SER A 437 -32.34 -6.15 -19.00
C SER A 437 -33.50 -6.91 -19.65
N THR A 438 -34.00 -6.45 -20.81
CA THR A 438 -35.10 -7.07 -21.55
C THR A 438 -35.04 -6.72 -23.03
N ALA A 439 -35.31 -7.69 -23.89
CA ALA A 439 -35.43 -7.49 -25.34
C ALA A 439 -36.91 -7.42 -25.79
N VAL A 440 -37.86 -7.17 -24.88
CA VAL A 440 -39.29 -7.12 -25.24
C VAL A 440 -39.64 -5.79 -25.93
N PRO A 441 -40.29 -5.80 -27.12
CA PRO A 441 -40.71 -4.59 -27.82
C PRO A 441 -41.58 -3.66 -26.98
N GLY A 442 -41.35 -2.34 -27.08
CA GLY A 442 -42.12 -1.30 -26.40
C GLY A 442 -41.94 -1.22 -24.88
N GLN A 443 -41.07 -2.04 -24.29
CA GLN A 443 -40.85 -2.09 -22.84
C GLN A 443 -39.67 -1.21 -22.40
N SER A 444 -39.73 -0.74 -21.15
CA SER A 444 -38.60 -0.11 -20.48
C SER A 444 -37.46 -1.13 -20.34
N ASN A 445 -36.27 -0.73 -20.77
CA ASN A 445 -35.09 -1.56 -20.84
C ASN A 445 -33.90 -0.81 -20.26
N LEU A 446 -33.15 -1.49 -19.40
CA LEU A 446 -31.90 -1.01 -18.84
C LEU A 446 -30.74 -1.56 -19.67
N VAL A 447 -30.09 -0.69 -20.45
CA VAL A 447 -28.87 -1.04 -21.18
C VAL A 447 -27.67 -0.72 -20.28
N THR A 448 -26.86 -1.73 -20.01
CA THR A 448 -25.62 -1.61 -19.24
C THR A 448 -24.43 -1.80 -20.15
N LEU A 449 -23.61 -0.76 -20.26
CA LEU A 449 -22.29 -0.77 -20.87
C LEU A 449 -21.21 -0.94 -19.82
N ARG A 450 -20.24 -1.80 -20.08
CA ARG A 450 -19.01 -1.91 -19.29
C ARG A 450 -17.84 -1.57 -20.18
N VAL A 451 -17.16 -0.48 -19.86
CA VAL A 451 -16.02 0.02 -20.63
C VAL A 451 -14.76 0.08 -19.79
N ARG A 452 -13.61 -0.16 -20.40
CA ARG A 452 -12.29 -0.05 -19.75
C ARG A 452 -11.33 0.68 -20.67
N ALA A 453 -10.88 1.87 -20.28
CA ALA A 453 -9.90 2.63 -21.06
C ALA A 453 -8.47 2.17 -20.75
N SER A 454 -7.58 2.24 -21.73
CA SER A 454 -6.12 2.04 -21.55
C SER A 454 -5.45 3.23 -20.87
N ALA A 455 -6.14 4.36 -20.75
CA ALA A 455 -5.69 5.58 -20.09
C ALA A 455 -6.65 5.99 -18.96
N VAL A 456 -6.12 6.79 -18.02
CA VAL A 456 -6.92 7.40 -16.96
C VAL A 456 -7.95 8.37 -17.56
N LEU A 457 -9.19 8.34 -17.08
CA LEU A 457 -10.23 9.31 -17.40
C LEU A 457 -10.46 10.24 -16.20
N LEU A 458 -10.17 11.53 -16.38
CA LEU A 458 -10.36 12.54 -15.34
C LEU A 458 -11.76 13.15 -15.30
N PRO A 459 -12.10 13.88 -14.21
CA PRO A 459 -13.22 14.82 -14.21
C PRO A 459 -13.25 15.73 -15.44
N GLY A 460 -14.43 15.91 -16.01
CA GLY A 460 -14.64 16.69 -17.23
C GLY A 460 -14.33 15.94 -18.53
N THR A 461 -13.92 14.67 -18.48
CA THR A 461 -13.86 13.79 -19.66
C THR A 461 -15.24 13.60 -20.24
N SER A 462 -15.38 13.77 -21.55
CA SER A 462 -16.64 13.50 -22.26
C SER A 462 -16.60 12.10 -22.86
N VAL A 463 -17.58 11.26 -22.54
CA VAL A 463 -17.75 9.92 -23.13
C VAL A 463 -19.03 9.92 -23.96
N THR A 464 -18.90 9.63 -25.26
CA THR A 464 -20.01 9.54 -26.19
C THR A 464 -20.28 8.08 -26.52
N VAL A 465 -21.53 7.67 -26.33
CA VAL A 465 -22.04 6.35 -26.70
C VAL A 465 -23.04 6.54 -27.84
N ALA A 466 -22.85 5.82 -28.94
CA ALA A 466 -23.69 5.85 -30.13
C ALA A 466 -24.19 4.45 -30.50
N GLY A 467 -25.12 4.37 -31.46
CA GLY A 467 -25.69 3.11 -31.94
C GLY A 467 -27.00 2.71 -31.27
N LEU A 468 -27.68 3.63 -30.60
CA LEU A 468 -28.97 3.41 -29.91
C LEU A 468 -30.18 3.54 -30.86
N ASN A 469 -30.04 3.01 -32.08
CA ASN A 469 -31.01 3.20 -33.16
C ASN A 469 -32.38 2.60 -32.82
N ASN A 470 -33.43 3.26 -33.31
CA ASN A 470 -34.83 2.83 -33.21
C ASN A 470 -35.36 2.63 -31.78
N THR A 471 -34.65 3.16 -30.77
CA THR A 471 -35.19 3.29 -29.42
C THR A 471 -36.29 4.35 -29.40
N LEU A 472 -37.37 4.11 -28.65
CA LEU A 472 -38.51 5.03 -28.52
C LEU A 472 -38.16 6.12 -27.50
N SER A 473 -37.16 6.94 -27.80
CA SER A 473 -36.60 7.91 -26.86
C SER A 473 -37.27 9.28 -26.95
N ASP A 474 -38.59 9.33 -26.72
CA ASP A 474 -39.23 10.51 -26.12
C ASP A 474 -39.29 10.29 -24.59
N MET A 475 -38.12 9.96 -24.02
CA MET A 475 -37.99 9.67 -22.60
C MET A 475 -38.34 10.93 -21.78
N PRO A 476 -39.26 10.83 -20.81
CA PRO A 476 -39.54 11.90 -19.87
C PRO A 476 -38.23 12.43 -19.26
N VAL A 477 -38.15 13.74 -19.01
CA VAL A 477 -36.91 14.42 -18.55
C VAL A 477 -36.29 13.73 -17.32
N GLU A 478 -37.13 13.12 -16.48
CA GLU A 478 -36.76 12.34 -15.29
C GLU A 478 -36.00 11.03 -15.57
N HIS A 479 -36.09 10.47 -16.79
CA HIS A 479 -35.35 9.27 -17.20
C HIS A 479 -34.02 9.58 -17.92
N ARG A 480 -33.56 10.84 -17.92
CA ARG A 480 -32.24 11.24 -18.47
C ARG A 480 -31.06 10.97 -17.52
N ASN A 481 -31.35 10.39 -16.36
CA ASN A 481 -30.38 10.06 -15.34
C ASN A 481 -29.65 8.77 -15.72
N LEU A 482 -28.39 8.90 -16.12
CA LEU A 482 -27.48 7.78 -16.28
C LEU A 482 -26.84 7.45 -14.94
N THR A 483 -26.81 6.17 -14.59
CA THR A 483 -26.04 5.73 -13.42
C THR A 483 -24.67 5.26 -13.89
N ILE A 484 -23.63 5.89 -13.36
CA ILE A 484 -22.23 5.56 -13.60
C ILE A 484 -21.70 4.89 -12.34
N THR A 485 -21.10 3.71 -12.49
CA THR A 485 -20.37 3.06 -11.39
C THR A 485 -18.96 2.70 -11.81
N THR A 486 -17.99 2.73 -10.90
CA THR A 486 -16.61 2.29 -11.18
C THR A 486 -16.19 1.10 -10.34
N SER A 487 -15.31 0.27 -10.90
CA SER A 487 -14.65 -0.83 -10.21
C SER A 487 -13.19 -0.95 -10.65
N PRO A 488 -12.20 -1.08 -9.73
CA PRO A 488 -12.34 -1.13 -8.27
C PRO A 488 -12.47 0.27 -7.67
N GLY A 489 -13.50 0.51 -6.84
CA GLY A 489 -13.73 1.82 -6.22
C GLY A 489 -15.14 2.01 -5.69
N GLY A 490 -16.13 1.35 -6.32
CA GLY A 490 -17.51 1.30 -5.82
C GLY A 490 -18.24 2.65 -5.82
N GLY A 491 -17.64 3.70 -6.37
CA GLY A 491 -18.30 4.98 -6.55
C GLY A 491 -19.49 4.82 -7.49
N SER A 492 -20.65 5.37 -7.10
CA SER A 492 -21.86 5.42 -7.90
C SER A 492 -22.30 6.87 -8.02
N TRP A 493 -22.50 7.33 -9.25
CA TRP A 493 -22.87 8.70 -9.56
C TRP A 493 -24.03 8.71 -10.54
N VAL A 494 -24.93 9.66 -10.37
CA VAL A 494 -26.01 9.92 -11.33
C VAL A 494 -25.60 11.14 -12.16
N VAL A 495 -25.55 10.97 -13.47
CA VAL A 495 -25.17 12.02 -14.43
C VAL A 495 -26.30 12.22 -15.42
N VAL A 496 -26.67 13.48 -15.68
CA VAL A 496 -27.63 13.82 -16.72
C VAL A 496 -26.87 13.91 -18.05
N ALA A 497 -27.23 13.07 -19.01
CA ALA A 497 -26.69 13.13 -20.37
C ALA A 497 -27.84 13.33 -21.36
N PRO A 498 -27.84 14.39 -22.18
CA PRO A 498 -28.86 14.56 -23.19
C PRO A 498 -28.73 13.47 -24.27
N PHE A 499 -29.86 12.85 -24.61
CA PHE A 499 -29.95 11.94 -25.75
C PHE A 499 -30.18 12.75 -27.04
N GLU A 500 -29.29 12.57 -28.02
CA GLU A 500 -29.38 13.17 -29.34
C GLU A 500 -30.06 12.19 -30.31
N ARG A 501 -31.33 12.46 -30.64
CA ARG A 501 -32.13 11.57 -31.50
C ARG A 501 -31.55 11.41 -32.91
N ALA A 502 -31.00 12.48 -33.48
CA ALA A 502 -30.43 12.46 -34.83
C ALA A 502 -29.17 11.57 -34.92
N GLY A 503 -28.34 11.58 -33.87
CA GLY A 503 -27.12 10.76 -33.79
C GLY A 503 -27.31 9.39 -33.14
N ALA A 504 -28.51 9.11 -32.60
CA ALA A 504 -28.78 7.94 -31.76
C ALA A 504 -27.71 7.74 -30.68
N ALA A 505 -27.34 8.84 -30.00
CA ALA A 505 -26.19 8.91 -29.11
C ALA A 505 -26.48 9.72 -27.84
N PHE A 506 -25.69 9.50 -26.79
CA PHE A 506 -25.60 10.41 -25.65
C PHE A 506 -24.14 10.72 -25.36
N THR A 507 -23.89 11.92 -24.84
CA THR A 507 -22.58 12.33 -24.34
C THR A 507 -22.71 12.63 -22.85
N LEU A 508 -21.99 11.87 -22.03
CA LEU A 508 -21.85 12.16 -20.60
C LEU A 508 -20.52 12.86 -20.35
N THR A 509 -20.47 13.69 -19.32
CA THR A 509 -19.24 14.31 -18.82
C THR A 509 -18.99 13.80 -17.41
N LEU A 510 -17.78 13.29 -17.14
CA LEU A 510 -17.42 12.81 -15.80
C LEU A 510 -17.49 13.97 -14.79
N PRO A 511 -18.20 13.82 -13.65
CA PRO A 511 -18.35 14.88 -12.66
C PRO A 511 -17.03 15.28 -11.99
N THR A 512 -17.01 16.45 -11.36
CA THR A 512 -15.90 16.88 -10.48
C THR A 512 -15.62 15.82 -9.41
N GLY A 513 -14.35 15.47 -9.23
CA GLY A 513 -13.91 14.46 -8.26
C GLY A 513 -14.07 13.00 -8.71
N VAL A 514 -14.64 12.74 -9.89
CA VAL A 514 -14.75 11.39 -10.45
C VAL A 514 -13.53 11.07 -11.32
N TYR A 515 -12.71 10.16 -10.82
CA TYR A 515 -11.54 9.61 -11.50
C TYR A 515 -11.79 8.15 -11.87
N VAL A 516 -11.45 7.78 -13.11
CA VAL A 516 -11.44 6.39 -13.57
C VAL A 516 -10.00 6.02 -13.90
N GLY A 517 -9.37 5.18 -13.08
CA GLY A 517 -8.00 4.74 -13.32
C GLY A 517 -7.85 3.97 -14.62
N ALA A 518 -6.66 4.01 -15.22
CA ALA A 518 -6.35 3.18 -16.39
C ALA A 518 -6.60 1.71 -16.04
N GLY A 519 -7.33 0.99 -16.90
CA GLY A 519 -7.72 -0.40 -16.64
C GLY A 519 -8.89 -0.58 -15.66
N ALA A 520 -9.39 0.47 -15.01
CA ALA A 520 -10.62 0.37 -14.23
C ALA A 520 -11.85 0.23 -15.14
N THR A 521 -12.84 -0.53 -14.69
CA THR A 521 -14.09 -0.72 -15.43
C THR A 521 -15.09 0.35 -15.02
N LEU A 522 -15.54 1.13 -16.00
CA LEU A 522 -16.64 2.08 -15.92
C LEU A 522 -17.91 1.40 -16.41
N SER A 523 -18.90 1.24 -15.53
CA SER A 523 -20.21 0.74 -15.91
C SER A 523 -21.19 1.90 -16.09
N ILE A 524 -21.73 2.07 -17.29
CA ILE A 524 -22.72 3.09 -17.63
C ILE A 524 -24.05 2.37 -17.81
N THR A 525 -25.03 2.73 -17.00
CA THR A 525 -26.36 2.13 -17.03
C THR A 525 -27.36 3.19 -17.45
N MET A 526 -28.07 2.92 -18.55
CA MET A 526 -29.01 3.85 -19.16
C MET A 526 -30.39 3.20 -19.29
N PRO A 527 -31.46 3.85 -18.82
CA PRO A 527 -32.80 3.45 -19.20
C PRO A 527 -33.05 3.85 -20.66
N VAL A 528 -33.72 2.99 -21.42
CA VAL A 528 -34.23 3.23 -22.78
C VAL A 528 -35.57 2.53 -22.93
N VAL A 529 -36.39 2.92 -23.90
CA VAL A 529 -37.58 2.16 -24.28
C VAL A 529 -37.31 1.44 -25.59
N ASN A 530 -37.51 0.12 -25.59
CA ASN A 530 -37.34 -0.72 -26.77
C ASN A 530 -38.28 -0.29 -27.90
N GLY A 531 -37.83 -0.41 -29.15
CA GLY A 531 -38.65 -0.20 -30.34
C GLY A 531 -39.84 -1.14 -30.39
N VAL A 532 -40.87 -0.79 -31.17
CA VAL A 532 -42.06 -1.65 -31.37
C VAL A 532 -41.84 -2.74 -32.43
N ALA A 533 -40.88 -2.54 -33.34
CA ALA A 533 -40.55 -3.49 -34.40
C ALA A 533 -39.21 -4.15 -34.09
N GLN A 534 -39.14 -5.48 -34.23
CA GLN A 534 -37.89 -6.23 -34.11
C GLN A 534 -36.81 -5.64 -35.04
N GLN A 535 -35.57 -5.57 -34.55
CA GLN A 535 -34.43 -5.10 -35.35
C GLN A 535 -33.21 -6.01 -35.21
N PRO A 536 -32.23 -5.93 -36.14
CA PRO A 536 -30.94 -6.57 -35.94
C PRO A 536 -30.26 -6.07 -34.66
N SER A 537 -29.48 -6.95 -34.04
CA SER A 537 -28.63 -6.59 -32.89
C SER A 537 -27.82 -5.32 -33.18
N GLN A 538 -27.85 -4.37 -32.25
CA GLN A 538 -27.05 -3.15 -32.37
C GLN A 538 -25.67 -3.36 -31.72
N SER A 539 -24.62 -2.89 -32.38
CA SER A 539 -23.29 -2.76 -31.77
C SER A 539 -23.12 -1.33 -31.28
N LEU A 540 -23.04 -1.15 -29.96
CA LEU A 540 -22.89 0.16 -29.38
C LEU A 540 -21.47 0.65 -29.58
N GLN A 541 -21.32 1.87 -30.06
CA GLN A 541 -20.03 2.49 -30.30
C GLN A 541 -19.70 3.44 -29.15
N VAL A 542 -18.49 3.32 -28.59
CA VAL A 542 -18.05 4.22 -27.52
C VAL A 542 -16.81 4.97 -27.99
N SER A 543 -16.82 6.28 -27.77
CA SER A 543 -15.70 7.19 -27.95
C SER A 543 -15.57 8.09 -26.74
N ALA A 544 -14.39 8.61 -26.47
CA ALA A 544 -14.22 9.61 -25.43
C ALA A 544 -13.26 10.70 -25.85
N VAL A 545 -13.51 11.92 -25.38
CA VAL A 545 -12.55 13.01 -25.32
C VAL A 545 -12.08 13.08 -23.87
N ALA A 546 -11.04 12.31 -23.57
CA ALA A 546 -10.46 12.20 -22.24
C ALA A 546 -9.71 13.48 -21.88
N LYS A 547 -9.99 14.03 -20.69
CA LYS A 547 -9.08 14.98 -20.05
C LYS A 547 -8.03 14.17 -19.31
N ILE A 548 -6.76 14.50 -19.48
CA ILE A 548 -5.63 13.82 -18.83
C ILE A 548 -4.96 14.80 -17.87
N GLU A 549 -4.63 14.35 -16.65
CA GLU A 549 -3.92 15.16 -15.65
C GLU A 549 -2.46 15.17 -16.01
N ILE A 550 -1.91 16.38 -16.11
CA ILE A 550 -0.51 16.59 -16.43
C ILE A 550 0.34 16.69 -15.16
N VAL A 551 -0.25 17.18 -14.06
CA VAL A 551 0.43 17.35 -12.77
C VAL A 551 -0.54 16.99 -11.64
N PRO A 552 -0.17 16.15 -10.67
CA PRO A 552 -1.01 15.90 -9.51
C PRO A 552 -1.28 17.22 -8.78
N GLY A 553 -2.52 17.71 -8.83
CA GLY A 553 -2.91 18.99 -8.22
C GLY A 553 -2.72 20.24 -9.09
N GLY A 554 -2.32 20.11 -10.36
CA GLY A 554 -2.21 21.20 -11.33
C GLY A 554 -3.20 21.06 -12.49
N LEU A 555 -4.04 22.08 -12.71
CA LEU A 555 -5.16 22.14 -13.66
C LEU A 555 -4.76 22.22 -15.17
N VAL A 556 -3.63 21.65 -15.59
CA VAL A 556 -3.35 21.56 -17.03
C VAL A 556 -4.01 20.28 -17.55
N THR A 557 -5.16 20.45 -18.22
CA THR A 557 -5.88 19.34 -18.86
C THR A 557 -5.63 19.36 -20.36
N GLU A 558 -5.03 18.31 -20.89
CA GLU A 558 -5.05 18.06 -22.33
C GLU A 558 -6.19 17.12 -22.71
N THR A 559 -6.81 17.39 -23.86
CA THR A 559 -7.83 16.51 -24.43
C THR A 559 -7.19 15.49 -25.35
N VAL A 560 -7.59 14.23 -25.21
CA VAL A 560 -7.15 13.14 -26.08
C VAL A 560 -8.36 12.31 -26.50
N SER A 561 -8.47 12.04 -27.80
CA SER A 561 -9.52 11.17 -28.33
C SER A 561 -9.17 9.70 -28.07
N VAL A 562 -10.05 9.00 -27.37
CA VAL A 562 -10.07 7.53 -27.30
C VAL A 562 -10.87 7.03 -28.49
N GLY A 563 -10.26 6.16 -29.30
CA GLY A 563 -10.83 5.67 -30.55
C GLY A 563 -12.24 5.07 -30.40
N VAL A 564 -12.97 4.97 -31.51
CA VAL A 564 -14.29 4.34 -31.54
C VAL A 564 -14.10 2.82 -31.49
N GLN A 565 -14.69 2.16 -30.49
CA GLN A 565 -14.80 0.69 -30.47
C GLN A 565 -16.27 0.29 -30.47
N GLY A 566 -16.62 -0.81 -31.16
CA GLY A 566 -17.94 -1.43 -31.10
C GLY A 566 -18.03 -2.44 -29.96
N SER A 567 -19.19 -2.53 -29.31
CA SER A 567 -19.39 -3.42 -28.17
C SER A 567 -19.49 -4.88 -28.57
N THR A 568 -18.98 -5.74 -27.70
CA THR A 568 -19.35 -7.15 -27.68
C THR A 568 -20.68 -7.32 -26.95
N GLY A 569 -21.52 -8.23 -27.41
CA GLY A 569 -22.88 -8.42 -26.90
C GLY A 569 -23.96 -7.96 -27.88
N SER A 570 -25.11 -8.61 -27.80
CA SER A 570 -26.29 -8.26 -28.57
C SER A 570 -27.29 -7.54 -27.68
N VAL A 571 -27.58 -6.30 -28.02
CA VAL A 571 -28.57 -5.47 -27.33
C VAL A 571 -29.51 -4.84 -28.33
N LEU A 572 -30.67 -4.39 -27.84
CA LEU A 572 -31.69 -3.68 -28.59
C LEU A 572 -32.22 -4.48 -29.79
N THR A 573 -32.30 -5.81 -29.69
CA THR A 573 -32.86 -6.64 -30.77
C THR A 573 -34.37 -6.52 -30.86
N PHE A 574 -35.02 -6.17 -29.75
CA PHE A 574 -36.49 -6.14 -29.63
C PHE A 574 -37.12 -7.48 -30.07
N SER A 575 -36.45 -8.60 -29.78
CA SER A 575 -36.81 -9.93 -30.30
C SER A 575 -37.64 -10.77 -29.35
N ASP A 576 -37.69 -10.42 -28.06
CA ASP A 576 -38.32 -11.28 -27.06
C ASP A 576 -39.84 -11.04 -27.02
N PRO A 577 -40.67 -12.08 -27.16
CA PRO A 577 -42.11 -11.91 -26.97
C PRO A 577 -42.41 -11.68 -25.47
N PRO A 578 -43.44 -10.87 -25.13
CA PRO A 578 -43.96 -10.76 -23.77
C PRO A 578 -44.43 -12.13 -23.26
N ARG A 579 -43.87 -12.59 -22.14
CA ARG A 579 -44.24 -13.85 -21.49
C ARG A 579 -43.99 -13.85 -19.98
N LEU A 580 -44.74 -14.66 -19.26
CA LEU A 580 -44.47 -14.97 -17.85
C LEU A 580 -43.39 -16.05 -17.77
N LEU A 581 -42.20 -15.69 -17.28
CA LEU A 581 -41.04 -16.57 -17.11
C LEU A 581 -41.29 -17.60 -16.00
N ARG A 582 -41.94 -17.17 -14.91
CA ARG A 582 -42.42 -18.07 -13.85
C ARG A 582 -43.88 -17.80 -13.58
N LYS A 583 -44.59 -18.89 -13.33
CA LYS A 583 -46.00 -18.92 -12.94
C LYS A 583 -46.17 -20.10 -12.00
N SER A 584 -46.32 -19.82 -10.71
CA SER A 584 -46.67 -20.83 -9.72
C SER A 584 -47.80 -20.32 -8.84
N ILE A 585 -48.74 -21.20 -8.56
CA ILE A 585 -49.79 -20.95 -7.59
C ILE A 585 -49.59 -22.00 -6.50
N THR A 586 -49.32 -21.54 -5.29
CA THR A 586 -49.15 -22.42 -4.13
C THR A 586 -50.25 -22.14 -3.13
N GLU A 587 -50.93 -23.20 -2.76
CA GLU A 587 -51.92 -23.23 -1.71
C GLU A 587 -51.25 -23.45 -0.35
N MET A 588 -51.47 -22.58 0.63
CA MET A 588 -50.84 -22.71 1.95
C MET A 588 -51.49 -23.77 2.84
N THR A 589 -52.79 -24.08 2.66
CA THR A 589 -53.48 -25.11 3.44
C THR A 589 -54.46 -25.90 2.60
N ARG A 590 -54.34 -27.23 2.65
CA ARG A 590 -55.22 -28.18 1.94
C ARG A 590 -56.38 -28.67 2.81
N VAL A 591 -56.58 -28.07 3.99
CA VAL A 591 -57.60 -28.53 4.94
C VAL A 591 -58.97 -27.98 4.52
N GLY A 592 -59.90 -28.87 4.20
CA GLY A 592 -61.28 -28.51 3.86
C GLY A 592 -61.94 -27.70 4.98
N GLY A 593 -62.60 -26.59 4.63
CA GLY A 593 -63.23 -25.69 5.58
C GLY A 593 -62.32 -24.63 6.23
N ALA A 594 -61.00 -24.71 6.07
CA ALA A 594 -60.07 -23.71 6.60
C ALA A 594 -59.86 -22.53 5.62
N TYR A 595 -59.48 -21.36 6.16
CA TYR A 595 -58.98 -20.26 5.34
C TYR A 595 -57.68 -20.64 4.67
N ASN A 596 -57.61 -20.36 3.39
CA ASN A 596 -56.50 -20.74 2.55
C ASN A 596 -55.91 -19.51 1.89
N ILE A 597 -54.59 -19.48 1.81
CA ILE A 597 -53.88 -18.39 1.17
C ILE A 597 -53.31 -18.96 -0.12
N LEU A 598 -53.87 -18.50 -1.24
CA LEU A 598 -53.27 -18.77 -2.54
C LEU A 598 -52.17 -17.75 -2.77
N THR A 599 -50.96 -18.25 -2.93
CA THR A 599 -49.77 -17.47 -3.25
C THR A 599 -49.51 -17.63 -4.74
N VAL A 600 -49.82 -16.59 -5.51
CA VAL A 600 -49.47 -16.53 -6.92
C VAL A 600 -48.11 -15.84 -7.02
N ARG A 601 -47.13 -16.57 -7.55
CA ARG A 601 -45.83 -16.01 -7.94
C ARG A 601 -45.78 -15.95 -9.44
N MET A 602 -45.62 -14.74 -9.95
CA MET A 602 -45.40 -14.49 -11.36
C MET A 602 -44.15 -13.64 -11.56
N THR A 603 -43.41 -13.94 -12.61
CA THR A 603 -42.22 -13.17 -13.02
C THR A 603 -42.38 -12.86 -14.51
N PRO A 604 -42.93 -11.70 -14.90
CA PRO A 604 -42.99 -11.31 -16.31
C PRO A 604 -41.60 -10.91 -16.83
N ASN A 605 -41.31 -11.12 -18.13
CA ASN A 605 -40.16 -10.51 -18.81
C ASN A 605 -40.46 -9.11 -19.38
N PHE A 606 -41.65 -8.58 -19.08
CA PHE A 606 -42.14 -7.28 -19.49
C PHE A 606 -42.74 -6.55 -18.28
N GLU A 607 -42.86 -5.25 -18.36
CA GLU A 607 -43.54 -4.41 -17.39
C GLU A 607 -45.06 -4.57 -17.52
N ILE A 608 -45.74 -4.73 -16.40
CA ILE A 608 -47.20 -4.77 -16.35
C ILE A 608 -47.66 -3.41 -15.84
N ASP A 609 -48.09 -2.54 -16.76
CA ASP A 609 -48.80 -1.33 -16.38
C ASP A 609 -50.24 -1.69 -15.97
N GLY A 610 -50.64 -1.26 -14.77
CA GLY A 610 -51.97 -1.44 -14.21
C GLY A 610 -52.97 -0.35 -14.64
N SER A 611 -52.59 0.55 -15.56
CA SER A 611 -53.50 1.57 -16.07
C SER A 611 -54.66 0.93 -16.84
N THR A 612 -55.89 1.14 -16.35
CA THR A 612 -57.15 0.69 -16.97
C THR A 612 -57.44 1.37 -18.29
#